data_AF-A0A0D2MZP8-F1
#
_entry.id   AF-A0A0D2MZP8-F1
#
_cell.length_a   1.000
_cell.length_b   1.000
_cell.length_c   1.000
_cell.angle_alpha   90.00
_cell.angle_beta   90.00
_cell.angle_gamma   90.00
#
_symmetry.space_group_name_H-M   'P 1'
#
loop_
_entity.id
_entity.type
_entity.pdbx_description
1 polymer ?
#
loop_
_entity_poly.entity_id
_entity_poly.type
_entity_poly.pdbx_seq_one_letter_code
_entity_poly.pdbx_strand_id
1 'polypeptide(L)'
;MPYFSRAGYDCFAISQRCQGGSDRPAGVKVAGTLDSLTSDLESFVGSLPAPPIVIAHSFAGLILQKYLLTSALPPLAGAAFLCSVPPSGNKELVGRFMKRDLMLSMRITWAFVAKSFATSLDACREAFFSPELPEADLKRYQAQLAAGSPVRLLDLQDMNKQVPLPRPPPPANGAAPLPRFVLGGEGDNVVDIEAVQELAQYCGVQPVVVSGLAHDCMLDVRWEEAARQLRAWADAAAA
;
A
#
# COMPACT_ATOMS: atom_id res chain seq x y z
N MET A 1 8.47 4.36 -11.20
CA MET A 1 7.87 4.63 -12.53
C MET A 1 8.82 4.32 -13.70
N PRO A 2 10.03 4.94 -13.83
CA PRO A 2 10.87 4.74 -15.03
C PRO A 2 11.29 3.29 -15.29
N TYR A 3 11.39 2.48 -14.23
CA TYR A 3 11.70 1.05 -14.33
C TYR A 3 10.66 0.29 -15.16
N PHE A 4 9.36 0.48 -14.87
CA PHE A 4 8.27 -0.21 -15.57
C PHE A 4 7.99 0.39 -16.95
N SER A 5 8.10 1.71 -17.12
CA SER A 5 7.88 2.31 -18.44
C SER A 5 8.94 1.90 -19.45
N ARG A 6 10.20 1.75 -19.04
CA ARG A 6 11.26 1.16 -19.89
C ARG A 6 11.03 -0.31 -20.23
N ALA A 7 10.22 -1.02 -19.45
CA ALA A 7 9.79 -2.38 -19.72
C ALA A 7 8.55 -2.47 -20.62
N GLY A 8 7.99 -1.33 -21.07
CA GLY A 8 6.86 -1.28 -22.00
C GLY A 8 5.49 -1.09 -21.33
N TYR A 9 5.42 -0.86 -20.02
CA TYR A 9 4.17 -0.57 -19.35
C TYR A 9 3.78 0.90 -19.44
N ASP A 10 2.50 1.15 -19.73
CA ASP A 10 1.88 2.45 -19.43
C ASP A 10 1.72 2.59 -17.91
N CYS A 11 2.41 3.58 -17.34
CA CYS A 11 2.53 3.72 -15.90
C CYS A 11 1.76 4.94 -15.40
N PHE A 12 0.81 4.73 -14.49
CA PHE A 12 0.03 5.79 -13.84
C PHE A 12 0.28 5.79 -12.32
N ALA A 13 0.46 6.99 -11.76
CA ALA A 13 0.54 7.20 -10.31
C ALA A 13 -0.50 8.26 -9.92
N ILE A 14 -1.58 7.83 -9.27
CA ILE A 14 -2.70 8.71 -8.92
C ILE A 14 -2.50 9.32 -7.53
N SER A 15 -2.81 10.61 -7.41
CA SER A 15 -2.98 11.24 -6.10
C SER A 15 -4.40 10.95 -5.61
N GLN A 16 -4.52 10.32 -4.44
CA GLN A 16 -5.83 10.17 -3.79
C GLN A 16 -6.43 11.55 -3.48
N ARG A 17 -7.77 11.62 -3.36
CA ARG A 17 -8.45 12.86 -2.98
C ARG A 17 -7.76 13.55 -1.79
N CYS A 18 -7.66 14.88 -1.81
CA CYS A 18 -7.00 15.67 -0.77
C CYS A 18 -5.53 15.32 -0.45
N GLN A 19 -4.85 14.50 -1.27
CA GLN A 19 -3.43 14.17 -1.17
C GLN A 19 -2.69 14.67 -2.40
N GLY A 20 -1.36 14.81 -2.30
CA GLY A 20 -0.49 15.13 -3.43
C GLY A 20 -1.00 16.31 -4.25
N GLY A 21 -1.19 16.09 -5.55
CA GLY A 21 -1.69 17.09 -6.49
C GLY A 21 -3.22 17.18 -6.62
N SER A 22 -3.98 16.41 -5.85
CA SER A 22 -5.44 16.38 -5.94
C SER A 22 -6.11 17.48 -5.13
N ASP A 23 -7.30 17.89 -5.56
CA ASP A 23 -8.09 18.93 -4.92
C ASP A 23 -8.31 18.67 -3.42
N ARG A 24 -8.23 19.75 -2.65
CA ARG A 24 -8.45 19.74 -1.20
C ARG A 24 -9.42 20.86 -0.82
N PRO A 25 -10.71 20.52 -0.59
CA PRO A 25 -11.67 21.48 -0.07
C PRO A 25 -11.23 22.05 1.29
N ALA A 26 -11.59 23.31 1.54
CA ALA A 26 -11.26 23.99 2.80
C ALA A 26 -11.90 23.26 4.00
N GLY A 27 -11.16 23.13 5.09
CA GLY A 27 -11.64 22.52 6.34
C GLY A 27 -11.61 20.99 6.39
N VAL A 28 -11.22 20.31 5.30
CA VAL A 28 -11.07 18.84 5.29
C VAL A 28 -9.93 18.41 6.20
N LYS A 29 -10.20 17.48 7.12
CA LYS A 29 -9.21 16.89 8.05
C LYS A 29 -8.84 15.44 7.73
N VAL A 30 -9.70 14.75 6.99
CA VAL A 30 -9.56 13.36 6.56
C VAL A 30 -10.02 13.29 5.11
N ALA A 31 -9.24 12.64 4.25
CA ALA A 31 -9.51 12.65 2.81
C ALA A 31 -10.75 11.82 2.44
N GLY A 32 -10.96 10.65 3.07
CA GLY A 32 -12.15 9.85 2.82
C GLY A 32 -12.31 8.62 3.71
N THR A 33 -13.46 7.97 3.54
CA THR A 33 -13.77 6.61 4.02
C THR A 33 -13.18 5.57 3.07
N LEU A 34 -13.12 4.30 3.51
CA LEU A 34 -12.65 3.21 2.65
C LEU A 34 -13.51 3.08 1.39
N ASP A 35 -14.83 3.24 1.51
CA ASP A 35 -15.74 3.22 0.36
C ASP A 35 -15.47 4.37 -0.62
N SER A 36 -15.28 5.60 -0.13
CA SER A 36 -15.05 6.76 -0.99
C SER A 36 -13.72 6.68 -1.74
N LEU A 37 -12.67 6.15 -1.11
CA LEU A 37 -11.38 5.93 -1.75
C LEU A 37 -11.42 4.76 -2.75
N THR A 38 -12.26 3.75 -2.49
CA THR A 38 -12.53 2.66 -3.44
C THR A 38 -13.27 3.17 -4.68
N SER A 39 -14.22 4.09 -4.49
CA SER A 39 -14.94 4.74 -5.59
C SER A 39 -14.02 5.62 -6.45
N ASP A 40 -13.01 6.28 -5.87
CA ASP A 40 -11.99 6.99 -6.65
C ASP A 40 -11.18 6.04 -7.54
N LEU A 41 -10.78 4.89 -6.98
CA LEU A 41 -10.08 3.86 -7.74
C LEU A 41 -10.95 3.30 -8.86
N GLU A 42 -12.23 3.04 -8.60
CA GLU A 42 -13.23 2.64 -9.61
C GLU A 42 -13.33 3.63 -10.75
N SER A 43 -13.51 4.92 -10.44
CA SER A 43 -13.60 5.98 -11.44
C SER A 43 -12.34 6.03 -12.31
N PHE A 44 -11.16 5.96 -11.69
CA PHE A 44 -9.90 5.95 -12.44
C PHE A 44 -9.75 4.71 -13.33
N VAL A 45 -9.97 3.51 -12.80
CA VAL A 45 -9.87 2.26 -13.59
C VAL A 45 -10.88 2.28 -14.74
N GLY A 46 -12.11 2.72 -14.51
CA GLY A 46 -13.15 2.82 -15.54
C GLY A 46 -12.85 3.83 -16.65
N SER A 47 -11.92 4.77 -16.41
CA SER A 47 -11.47 5.74 -17.42
C SER A 47 -10.36 5.21 -18.34
N LEU A 48 -9.73 4.08 -17.99
CA LEU A 48 -8.63 3.51 -18.75
C LEU A 48 -9.13 2.69 -19.95
N PRO A 49 -8.38 2.66 -21.07
CA PRO A 49 -8.80 1.94 -22.28
C PRO A 49 -8.71 0.42 -22.16
N ALA A 50 -8.02 -0.08 -21.13
CA ALA A 50 -7.82 -1.50 -20.88
C ALA A 50 -7.72 -1.80 -19.37
N PRO A 51 -8.05 -3.03 -18.93
CA PRO A 51 -7.90 -3.46 -17.54
C PRO A 51 -6.45 -3.28 -17.05
N PRO A 52 -6.18 -2.49 -16.00
CA PRO A 52 -4.83 -2.27 -15.52
C PRO A 52 -4.40 -3.35 -14.51
N ILE A 53 -3.09 -3.47 -14.32
CA ILE A 53 -2.54 -4.03 -13.08
C ILE A 53 -2.57 -2.91 -12.04
N VAL A 54 -3.24 -3.14 -10.91
CA VAL A 54 -3.25 -2.18 -9.79
C VAL A 54 -2.22 -2.59 -8.75
N ILE A 55 -1.31 -1.67 -8.44
CA ILE A 55 -0.28 -1.83 -7.41
C ILE A 55 -0.66 -0.96 -6.22
N ALA A 56 -0.89 -1.59 -5.07
CA ALA A 56 -1.35 -0.94 -3.85
C ALA A 56 -0.32 -1.10 -2.73
N HIS A 57 0.11 0.03 -2.17
CA HIS A 57 1.07 0.08 -1.06
C HIS A 57 0.40 0.45 0.26
N SER A 58 0.81 -0.17 1.36
CA SER A 58 0.38 0.19 2.71
C SER A 58 -1.17 0.23 2.84
N PHE A 59 -1.75 1.36 3.26
CA PHE A 59 -3.21 1.53 3.35
C PHE A 59 -3.96 1.39 2.03
N ALA A 60 -3.32 1.67 0.88
CA ALA A 60 -3.98 1.50 -0.40
C ALA A 60 -4.33 0.03 -0.66
N GLY A 61 -3.68 -0.90 0.02
CA GLY A 61 -4.02 -2.31 -0.07
C GLY A 61 -5.42 -2.64 0.46
N LEU A 62 -5.92 -1.93 1.48
CA LEU A 62 -7.32 -2.10 1.91
C LEU A 62 -8.30 -1.57 0.86
N ILE A 63 -7.93 -0.48 0.16
CA ILE A 63 -8.73 0.07 -0.94
C ILE A 63 -8.84 -0.98 -2.05
N LEU A 64 -7.72 -1.58 -2.45
CA LEU A 64 -7.71 -2.62 -3.48
C LEU A 64 -8.39 -3.91 -3.00
N GLN A 65 -8.23 -4.33 -1.74
CA GLN A 65 -8.99 -5.46 -1.19
C GLN A 65 -10.50 -5.22 -1.27
N LYS A 66 -10.95 -4.03 -0.86
CA LYS A 66 -12.36 -3.62 -0.94
C LYS A 66 -12.87 -3.61 -2.39
N TYR A 67 -12.08 -3.08 -3.33
CA TYR A 67 -12.37 -3.10 -4.75
C TYR A 67 -12.67 -4.52 -5.27
N LEU A 68 -11.84 -5.49 -4.88
CA LEU A 68 -11.97 -6.88 -5.31
C LEU A 68 -13.21 -7.60 -4.77
N LEU A 69 -13.92 -7.04 -3.79
CA LEU A 69 -15.16 -7.61 -3.26
C LEU A 69 -16.37 -7.35 -4.15
N THR A 70 -16.28 -6.34 -5.02
CA THR A 70 -17.43 -5.84 -5.78
C THR A 70 -17.36 -6.33 -7.22
N SER A 71 -18.16 -7.35 -7.54
CA SER A 71 -18.14 -8.03 -8.85
C SER A 71 -18.58 -7.16 -10.04
N ALA A 72 -19.18 -5.99 -9.79
CA ALA A 72 -19.68 -5.07 -10.81
C ALA A 72 -18.69 -3.96 -11.19
N LEU A 73 -17.50 -3.93 -10.58
CA LEU A 73 -16.50 -2.91 -10.87
C LEU A 73 -15.77 -3.19 -12.20
N PRO A 74 -15.15 -2.17 -12.80
CA PRO A 74 -14.26 -2.36 -13.94
C PRO A 74 -13.22 -3.46 -13.68
N PRO A 75 -12.95 -4.32 -14.67
CA PRO A 75 -12.01 -5.43 -14.49
C PRO A 75 -10.57 -4.93 -14.34
N LEU A 76 -9.76 -5.74 -13.64
CA LEU A 76 -8.31 -5.56 -13.52
C LEU A 76 -7.59 -6.66 -14.30
N ALA A 77 -6.37 -6.39 -14.76
CA ALA A 77 -5.46 -7.43 -15.29
C ALA A 77 -4.67 -8.12 -14.15
N GLY A 78 -4.50 -7.45 -13.02
CA GLY A 78 -3.86 -8.02 -11.84
C GLY A 78 -3.95 -7.11 -10.63
N ALA A 79 -3.75 -7.68 -9.44
CA ALA A 79 -3.75 -6.96 -8.17
C ALA A 79 -2.48 -7.27 -7.36
N ALA A 80 -1.63 -6.26 -7.18
CA ALA A 80 -0.39 -6.37 -6.41
C ALA A 80 -0.47 -5.57 -5.11
N PHE A 81 -0.01 -6.17 -4.02
CA PHE A 81 0.02 -5.60 -2.69
C PHE A 81 1.46 -5.51 -2.19
N LEU A 82 1.94 -4.30 -1.90
CA LEU A 82 3.30 -4.05 -1.43
C LEU A 82 3.26 -3.50 0.00
N CYS A 83 3.92 -4.16 0.95
CA CYS A 83 3.98 -3.73 2.36
C CYS A 83 2.59 -3.32 2.87
N SER A 84 1.58 -4.13 2.56
CA SER A 84 0.17 -3.75 2.59
C SER A 84 -0.49 -4.14 3.90
N VAL A 85 -1.44 -3.30 4.34
CA VAL A 85 -2.32 -3.62 5.46
C VAL A 85 -3.15 -4.89 5.14
N PRO A 86 -3.26 -5.86 6.06
CA PRO A 86 -4.00 -7.10 5.83
C PRO A 86 -5.52 -6.90 5.96
N PRO A 87 -6.34 -7.89 5.59
CA PRO A 87 -7.80 -7.77 5.65
C PRO A 87 -8.34 -7.53 7.06
N SER A 88 -7.66 -8.01 8.11
CA SER A 88 -7.99 -7.72 9.52
C SER A 88 -7.78 -6.26 9.94
N GLY A 89 -7.10 -5.47 9.10
CA GLY A 89 -6.71 -4.10 9.41
C GLY A 89 -5.53 -4.01 10.38
N ASN A 90 -5.35 -2.85 11.01
CA ASN A 90 -4.12 -2.54 11.77
C ASN A 90 -4.14 -2.94 13.24
N LYS A 91 -5.30 -3.36 13.80
CA LYS A 91 -5.41 -3.59 15.25
C LYS A 91 -4.55 -4.77 15.71
N GLU A 92 -4.58 -5.88 14.98
CA GLU A 92 -3.78 -7.05 15.32
C GLU A 92 -2.30 -6.81 15.07
N LEU A 93 -1.97 -6.12 13.97
CA LEU A 93 -0.63 -5.65 13.63
C LEU A 93 0.00 -4.83 14.77
N VAL A 94 -0.70 -3.78 15.21
CA VAL A 94 -0.28 -2.93 16.33
C VAL A 94 -0.17 -3.75 17.63
N GLY A 95 -1.10 -4.68 17.87
CA GLY A 95 -1.05 -5.57 19.03
C GLY A 95 0.16 -6.52 19.03
N ARG A 96 0.56 -7.06 17.87
CA ARG A 96 1.75 -7.91 17.71
C ARG A 96 3.03 -7.11 17.88
N PHE A 97 3.13 -5.96 17.22
CA PHE A 97 4.27 -5.05 17.40
C PHE A 97 4.42 -4.61 18.86
N MET A 98 3.34 -4.22 19.55
CA MET A 98 3.39 -3.88 20.98
C MET A 98 3.90 -5.03 21.86
N LYS A 99 3.61 -6.28 21.51
CA LYS A 99 4.10 -7.46 22.24
C LYS A 99 5.57 -7.79 21.93
N ARG A 100 6.05 -7.47 20.73
CA ARG A 100 7.42 -7.77 20.27
C ARG A 100 8.41 -6.66 20.64
N ASP A 101 8.04 -5.42 20.37
CA ASP A 101 8.82 -4.22 20.65
C ASP A 101 7.88 -3.03 20.95
N LEU A 102 7.58 -2.86 22.23
CA LEU A 102 6.70 -1.81 22.72
C LEU A 102 7.25 -0.41 22.39
N MET A 103 8.57 -0.21 22.41
CA MET A 103 9.17 1.10 22.16
C MET A 103 9.06 1.49 20.68
N LEU A 104 9.40 0.56 19.77
CA LEU A 104 9.24 0.75 18.33
C LEU A 104 7.77 0.95 17.96
N SER A 105 6.87 0.14 18.50
CA SER A 105 5.42 0.28 18.27
C SER A 105 4.88 1.64 18.71
N MET A 106 5.32 2.13 19.89
CA MET A 106 4.96 3.47 20.36
C MET A 106 5.54 4.57 19.46
N ARG A 107 6.80 4.45 19.02
CA ARG A 107 7.46 5.44 18.15
C ARG A 107 6.77 5.54 16.79
N ILE A 108 6.42 4.40 16.19
CA ILE A 108 5.70 4.35 14.92
C ILE A 108 4.29 4.89 15.06
N THR A 109 3.56 4.46 16.10
CA THR A 109 2.23 5.02 16.40
C THR A 109 2.31 6.54 16.57
N TRP A 110 3.32 7.05 17.29
CA TRP A 110 3.57 8.49 17.42
C TRP A 110 3.94 9.15 16.08
N ALA A 111 4.74 8.51 15.24
CA ALA A 111 5.08 8.99 13.91
C ALA A 111 3.83 9.26 13.08
N PHE A 112 2.86 8.34 13.08
CA PHE A 112 1.61 8.50 12.35
C PHE A 112 0.62 9.46 13.05
N VAL A 113 0.45 9.35 14.37
CA VAL A 113 -0.54 10.14 15.13
C VAL A 113 -0.14 11.61 15.21
N ALA A 114 1.12 11.91 15.52
CA ALA A 114 1.63 13.28 15.59
C ALA A 114 2.17 13.79 14.25
N LYS A 115 2.12 12.97 13.19
CA LYS A 115 2.79 13.23 11.90
C LYS A 115 4.27 13.58 12.08
N SER A 116 4.95 13.04 13.10
CA SER A 116 6.33 13.41 13.37
C SER A 116 7.30 12.92 12.29
N PHE A 117 6.91 11.94 11.46
CA PHE A 117 7.67 11.58 10.25
C PHE A 117 7.85 12.79 9.31
N ALA A 118 6.92 13.75 9.30
CA ALA A 118 7.00 14.93 8.45
C ALA A 118 7.95 16.00 8.99
N THR A 119 8.39 15.89 10.26
CA THR A 119 9.20 16.91 10.95
C THR A 119 10.47 16.38 11.61
N SER A 120 10.64 15.06 11.73
CA SER A 120 11.81 14.39 12.30
C SER A 120 12.35 13.33 11.35
N LEU A 121 13.63 13.51 10.95
CA LEU A 121 14.31 12.57 10.05
C LEU A 121 14.44 11.18 10.67
N ASP A 122 14.69 11.10 11.98
CA ASP A 122 14.81 9.82 12.68
C ASP A 122 13.48 9.06 12.69
N ALA A 123 12.38 9.75 13.00
CA ALA A 123 11.04 9.16 12.94
C ALA A 123 10.65 8.77 11.51
N CYS A 124 11.06 9.56 10.51
CA CYS A 124 10.85 9.25 9.11
C CYS A 124 11.61 7.99 8.68
N ARG A 125 12.91 7.90 9.03
CA ARG A 125 13.74 6.73 8.72
C ARG A 125 13.16 5.48 9.38
N GLU A 126 12.94 5.52 10.68
CA GLU A 126 12.45 4.37 11.44
C GLU A 126 11.11 3.82 10.91
N ALA A 127 10.21 4.71 10.49
CA ALA A 127 8.92 4.31 9.96
C ALA A 127 8.98 3.82 8.50
N PHE A 128 9.82 4.41 7.64
CA PHE A 128 9.69 4.21 6.19
C PHE A 128 10.90 3.61 5.48
N PHE A 129 12.11 3.77 6.02
CA PHE A 129 13.34 3.55 5.26
C PHE A 129 14.36 2.70 5.99
N SER A 130 15.17 1.96 5.22
CA SER A 130 16.26 1.18 5.78
C SER A 130 17.34 2.07 6.41
N PRO A 131 18.08 1.57 7.41
CA PRO A 131 19.22 2.27 7.98
C PRO A 131 20.26 2.71 6.95
N GLU A 132 20.39 1.97 5.85
CA GLU A 132 21.38 2.20 4.79
C GLU A 132 20.99 3.32 3.82
N LEU A 133 19.75 3.84 3.86
CA LEU A 133 19.33 4.94 2.97
C LEU A 133 20.22 6.19 3.19
N PRO A 134 20.83 6.76 2.14
CA PRO A 134 21.62 7.98 2.27
C PRO A 134 20.82 9.13 2.89
N GLU A 135 21.45 9.90 3.77
CA GLU A 135 20.77 11.00 4.48
C GLU A 135 20.20 12.07 3.53
N ALA A 136 20.88 12.33 2.42
CA ALA A 136 20.40 13.26 1.40
C ALA A 136 19.07 12.80 0.78
N ASP A 137 18.93 11.50 0.52
CA ASP A 137 17.69 10.91 0.00
C ASP A 137 16.61 10.90 1.06
N LEU A 138 16.94 10.57 2.32
CA LEU A 138 15.99 10.64 3.44
C LEU A 138 15.40 12.05 3.59
N LYS A 139 16.23 13.09 3.57
CA LYS A 139 15.77 14.50 3.65
C LYS A 139 14.84 14.85 2.50
N ARG A 140 15.20 14.42 1.28
CA ARG A 140 14.40 14.64 0.07
C ARG A 140 13.04 13.93 0.17
N TYR A 141 13.02 12.65 0.54
CA TYR A 141 11.80 11.85 0.64
C TYR A 141 10.91 12.31 1.80
N GLN A 142 11.49 12.70 2.93
CA GLN A 142 10.74 13.29 4.04
C GLN A 142 10.00 14.55 3.57
N ALA A 143 10.67 15.46 2.87
CA ALA A 143 10.05 16.68 2.37
C ALA A 143 8.89 16.38 1.41
N GLN A 144 9.03 15.35 0.59
CA GLN A 144 7.97 14.87 -0.30
C GLN A 144 6.78 14.26 0.48
N LEU A 145 7.03 13.43 1.50
CA LEU A 145 5.99 12.87 2.36
C LEU A 145 5.23 13.97 3.11
N ALA A 146 5.94 14.96 3.64
CA ALA A 146 5.36 16.10 4.34
C ALA A 146 4.45 16.94 3.42
N ALA A 147 4.88 17.18 2.18
CA ALA A 147 4.10 17.92 1.20
C ALA A 147 2.93 17.11 0.63
N GLY A 148 3.11 15.80 0.43
CA GLY A 148 2.15 14.90 -0.21
C GLY A 148 0.98 14.48 0.67
N SER A 149 1.09 14.60 1.99
CA SER A 149 0.06 14.17 2.94
C SER A 149 -0.46 15.28 3.87
N PRO A 150 -1.10 16.32 3.31
CA PRO A 150 -1.54 17.48 4.08
C PRO A 150 -2.64 17.12 5.08
N VAL A 151 -3.47 16.11 4.81
CA VAL A 151 -4.53 15.60 5.69
C VAL A 151 -4.37 14.10 5.89
N ARG A 152 -5.07 13.51 6.87
CA ARG A 152 -5.07 12.04 7.01
C ARG A 152 -5.75 11.43 5.79
N LEU A 153 -5.18 10.40 5.19
CA LEU A 153 -5.76 9.73 4.02
C LEU A 153 -7.10 9.05 4.36
N LEU A 154 -7.09 8.20 5.38
CA LEU A 154 -8.21 7.31 5.67
C LEU A 154 -8.85 7.65 7.02
N ASP A 155 -10.18 7.62 7.05
CA ASP A 155 -10.95 7.62 8.31
C ASP A 155 -10.75 6.27 9.01
N LEU A 156 -9.93 6.28 10.07
CA LEU A 156 -9.62 5.08 10.84
C LEU A 156 -10.83 4.54 11.62
N GLN A 157 -11.80 5.37 11.99
CA GLN A 157 -13.01 4.89 12.66
C GLN A 157 -13.92 4.15 11.69
N ASP A 158 -14.07 4.69 10.49
CA ASP A 158 -14.75 4.01 9.39
C ASP A 158 -14.04 2.70 9.02
N MET A 159 -12.74 2.73 8.73
CA MET A 159 -11.94 1.55 8.42
C MET A 159 -12.14 0.44 9.45
N ASN A 160 -12.08 0.78 10.75
CA ASN A 160 -12.22 -0.17 11.85
C ASN A 160 -13.62 -0.80 11.97
N LYS A 161 -14.65 -0.22 11.35
CA LYS A 161 -15.99 -0.80 11.25
C LYS A 161 -16.13 -1.75 10.07
N GLN A 162 -15.28 -1.61 9.06
CA GLN A 162 -15.35 -2.39 7.82
C GLN A 162 -14.48 -3.65 7.85
N VAL A 163 -13.38 -3.63 8.61
CA VAL A 163 -12.50 -4.79 8.79
C VAL A 163 -13.05 -5.74 9.87
N PRO A 164 -12.83 -7.07 9.77
CA PRO A 164 -12.09 -7.76 8.71
C PRO A 164 -12.84 -7.78 7.38
N LEU A 165 -12.14 -7.52 6.27
CA LEU A 165 -12.73 -7.64 4.94
C LEU A 165 -12.92 -9.13 4.59
N PRO A 166 -14.07 -9.54 4.02
CA PRO A 166 -14.28 -10.92 3.59
C PRO A 166 -13.36 -11.26 2.42
N ARG A 167 -13.12 -12.55 2.15
CA ARG A 167 -12.38 -12.95 0.95
C ARG A 167 -13.16 -12.58 -0.32
N PRO A 168 -12.47 -12.21 -1.42
CA PRO A 168 -13.14 -11.94 -2.68
C PRO A 168 -13.89 -13.19 -3.15
N PRO A 169 -15.10 -13.04 -3.73
CA PRO A 169 -15.84 -14.17 -4.24
C PRO A 169 -15.02 -14.89 -5.34
N PRO A 170 -15.22 -16.21 -5.54
CA PRO A 170 -14.62 -16.90 -6.67
C PRO A 170 -15.11 -16.28 -8.00
N PRO A 171 -14.35 -16.42 -9.08
CA PRO A 171 -14.76 -15.92 -10.39
C PRO A 171 -16.12 -16.48 -10.79
N ALA A 172 -17.00 -15.62 -11.31
CA ALA A 172 -18.27 -16.07 -11.86
C ALA A 172 -18.04 -16.92 -13.12
N ASN A 173 -18.92 -17.90 -13.35
CA ASN A 173 -19.03 -18.64 -14.61
C ASN A 173 -17.73 -19.33 -15.11
N GLY A 174 -16.84 -19.74 -14.20
CA GLY A 174 -15.62 -20.47 -14.55
C GLY A 174 -14.53 -19.61 -15.21
N ALA A 175 -14.62 -18.28 -15.11
CA ALA A 175 -13.55 -17.39 -15.54
C ALA A 175 -12.24 -17.67 -14.76
N ALA A 176 -11.11 -17.39 -15.39
CA ALA A 176 -9.81 -17.50 -14.73
C ALA A 176 -9.75 -16.55 -13.51
N PRO A 177 -9.12 -16.97 -12.40
CA PRO A 177 -8.93 -16.09 -11.26
C PRO A 177 -8.03 -14.91 -11.61
N LEU A 178 -8.36 -13.73 -11.09
CA LEU A 178 -7.51 -12.54 -11.23
C LEU A 178 -6.11 -12.83 -10.66
N PRO A 179 -5.02 -12.62 -11.43
CA PRO A 179 -3.66 -12.72 -10.91
C PRO A 179 -3.44 -11.80 -9.71
N ARG A 180 -2.84 -12.33 -8.65
CA ARG A 180 -2.55 -11.60 -7.41
C ARG A 180 -1.08 -11.74 -7.02
N PHE A 181 -0.56 -10.71 -6.38
CA PHE A 181 0.82 -10.67 -5.87
C PHE A 181 0.88 -9.98 -4.53
N VAL A 182 1.66 -10.55 -3.60
CA VAL A 182 1.87 -9.97 -2.27
C VAL A 182 3.36 -9.93 -2.02
N LEU A 183 3.88 -8.74 -1.71
CA LEU A 183 5.28 -8.53 -1.35
C LEU A 183 5.39 -7.71 -0.06
N GLY A 184 6.31 -8.10 0.81
CA GLY A 184 6.67 -7.36 2.01
C GLY A 184 8.17 -7.36 2.25
N GLY A 185 8.63 -6.49 3.15
CA GLY A 185 10.03 -6.41 3.55
C GLY A 185 10.26 -6.94 4.95
N GLU A 186 11.36 -7.67 5.18
CA GLU A 186 11.74 -8.09 6.54
C GLU A 186 12.11 -6.91 7.45
N GLY A 187 12.55 -5.80 6.87
CA GLY A 187 12.88 -4.57 7.57
C GLY A 187 11.69 -3.61 7.73
N ASP A 188 10.48 -4.04 7.38
CA ASP A 188 9.27 -3.23 7.53
C ASP A 188 8.86 -3.17 9.00
N ASN A 189 8.97 -1.98 9.61
CA ASN A 189 8.57 -1.76 10.99
C ASN A 189 7.08 -1.39 11.12
N VAL A 190 6.38 -1.13 10.02
CA VAL A 190 4.96 -0.74 10.00
C VAL A 190 4.08 -1.94 9.74
N VAL A 191 4.43 -2.79 8.77
CA VAL A 191 3.70 -4.01 8.40
C VAL A 191 4.59 -5.22 8.61
N ASP A 192 4.26 -6.07 9.59
CA ASP A 192 5.03 -7.27 9.92
C ASP A 192 4.84 -8.39 8.89
N ILE A 193 5.75 -9.37 8.91
CA ILE A 193 5.70 -10.53 8.01
C ILE A 193 4.43 -11.35 8.24
N GLU A 194 3.91 -11.39 9.46
CA GLU A 194 2.65 -12.04 9.79
C GLU A 194 1.46 -11.41 9.06
N ALA A 195 1.40 -10.07 8.95
CA ALA A 195 0.40 -9.37 8.15
C ALA A 195 0.58 -9.64 6.65
N VAL A 196 1.82 -9.69 6.16
CA VAL A 196 2.13 -10.05 4.77
C VAL A 196 1.64 -11.47 4.46
N GLN A 197 1.86 -12.42 5.38
CA GLN A 197 1.40 -13.80 5.27
C GLN A 197 -0.13 -13.89 5.33
N GLU A 198 -0.78 -13.16 6.24
CA GLU A 198 -2.23 -13.08 6.34
C GLU A 198 -2.85 -12.59 5.01
N LEU A 199 -2.29 -11.53 4.43
CA LEU A 199 -2.74 -11.00 3.15
C LEU A 199 -2.49 -11.99 2.00
N ALA A 200 -1.36 -12.70 2.01
CA ALA A 200 -1.09 -13.74 1.00
C ALA A 200 -2.09 -14.90 1.08
N GLN A 201 -2.44 -15.35 2.30
CA GLN A 201 -3.48 -16.34 2.53
C GLN A 201 -4.87 -15.84 2.13
N TYR A 202 -5.15 -14.56 2.33
CA TYR A 202 -6.38 -13.91 1.86
C TYR A 202 -6.45 -13.90 0.32
N CYS A 203 -5.34 -13.60 -0.33
CA CYS A 203 -5.22 -13.57 -1.79
C CYS A 203 -5.13 -14.96 -2.43
N GLY A 204 -4.77 -16.00 -1.67
CA GLY A 204 -4.56 -17.36 -2.17
C GLY A 204 -3.21 -17.55 -2.88
N VAL A 205 -2.18 -16.81 -2.47
CA VAL A 205 -0.84 -16.82 -3.08
C VAL A 205 0.25 -17.02 -2.03
N GLN A 206 1.48 -17.29 -2.46
CA GLN A 206 2.65 -17.22 -1.60
C GLN A 206 3.21 -15.79 -1.59
N PRO A 207 3.58 -15.23 -0.43
CA PRO A 207 4.18 -13.91 -0.38
C PRO A 207 5.64 -13.95 -0.87
N VAL A 208 6.07 -12.85 -1.49
CA VAL A 208 7.49 -12.54 -1.67
C VAL A 208 7.95 -11.71 -0.48
N VAL A 209 8.98 -12.19 0.21
CA VAL A 209 9.58 -11.47 1.34
C VAL A 209 10.99 -11.07 0.96
N VAL A 210 11.26 -9.75 0.97
CA VAL A 210 12.57 -9.21 0.59
C VAL A 210 13.36 -8.85 1.85
N SER A 211 14.54 -9.46 2.00
CA SER A 211 15.38 -9.26 3.18
C SER A 211 15.90 -7.82 3.27
N GLY A 212 15.77 -7.21 4.45
CA GLY A 212 16.23 -5.85 4.74
C GLY A 212 15.46 -4.72 4.03
N LEU A 213 14.40 -5.03 3.28
CA LEU A 213 13.54 -4.01 2.65
C LEU A 213 12.67 -3.35 3.71
N ALA A 214 12.62 -2.02 3.71
CA ALA A 214 11.80 -1.23 4.63
C ALA A 214 10.36 -0.99 4.10
N HIS A 215 9.54 -0.27 4.87
CA HIS A 215 8.13 -0.05 4.56
C HIS A 215 7.91 0.66 3.22
N ASP A 216 8.60 1.76 2.95
CA ASP A 216 8.57 2.45 1.66
C ASP A 216 9.48 1.74 0.66
N CYS A 217 9.06 0.53 0.29
CA CYS A 217 9.78 -0.37 -0.62
C CYS A 217 10.03 0.22 -2.02
N MET A 218 9.37 1.32 -2.37
CA MET A 218 9.48 1.95 -3.69
C MET A 218 10.66 2.93 -3.78
N LEU A 219 11.11 3.43 -2.63
CA LEU A 219 12.14 4.45 -2.50
C LEU A 219 13.33 4.02 -1.64
N ASP A 220 13.20 2.89 -0.94
CA ASP A 220 14.26 2.29 -0.14
C ASP A 220 15.45 1.78 -0.98
N VAL A 221 16.61 1.56 -0.37
CA VAL A 221 17.85 1.12 -1.09
C VAL A 221 17.70 -0.21 -1.82
N ARG A 222 16.71 -1.03 -1.43
CA ARG A 222 16.39 -2.33 -2.03
C ARG A 222 15.22 -2.27 -3.02
N TRP A 223 14.80 -1.08 -3.46
CA TRP A 223 13.65 -0.91 -4.36
C TRP A 223 13.76 -1.72 -5.66
N GLU A 224 14.97 -1.89 -6.20
CA GLU A 224 15.19 -2.64 -7.44
C GLU A 224 14.81 -4.12 -7.31
N GLU A 225 15.07 -4.72 -6.14
CA GLU A 225 14.67 -6.10 -5.88
C GLU A 225 13.16 -6.24 -5.86
N ALA A 226 12.47 -5.35 -5.13
CA ALA A 226 11.02 -5.34 -5.09
C ALA A 226 10.41 -5.12 -6.49
N ALA A 227 10.97 -4.18 -7.26
CA ALA A 227 10.54 -3.90 -8.63
C ALA A 227 10.78 -5.08 -9.58
N ARG A 228 11.88 -5.81 -9.43
CA ARG A 228 12.20 -7.01 -10.21
C ARG A 228 11.21 -8.14 -9.95
N GLN A 229 10.91 -8.44 -8.69
CA GLN A 229 9.93 -9.45 -8.31
C GLN A 229 8.53 -9.09 -8.84
N LEU A 230 8.13 -7.83 -8.65
CA LEU A 230 6.84 -7.34 -9.13
C LEU A 230 6.73 -7.41 -10.66
N ARG A 231 7.79 -7.03 -11.38
CA ARG A 231 7.81 -7.11 -12.85
C ARG A 231 7.75 -8.55 -13.34
N ALA A 232 8.53 -9.46 -12.76
CA ALA A 232 8.52 -10.86 -13.18
C ALA A 232 7.11 -11.47 -13.05
N TRP A 233 6.39 -11.13 -11.98
CA TRP A 233 4.99 -11.49 -11.82
C TRP A 233 4.08 -10.80 -12.84
N ALA A 234 4.24 -9.49 -13.06
CA ALA A 234 3.41 -8.72 -13.98
C ALA A 234 3.57 -9.18 -15.43
N ASP A 235 4.79 -9.51 -15.86
CA ASP A 235 5.10 -10.05 -17.19
C ASP A 235 4.40 -11.42 -17.37
N ALA A 236 4.40 -12.27 -16.34
CA ALA A 236 3.72 -13.57 -16.36
C ALA A 236 2.19 -13.45 -16.31
N ALA A 237 1.64 -12.43 -15.65
CA ALA A 237 0.20 -12.18 -15.59
C ALA A 237 -0.36 -11.61 -16.92
N ALA A 238 0.49 -11.00 -17.73
CA ALA A 238 0.13 -10.42 -19.03
C ALA A 238 0.32 -11.36 -20.22
N ALA A 239 0.96 -12.52 -20.02
CA ALA A 239 1.22 -13.55 -21.02
C ALA A 239 0.04 -14.52 -21.19
#